data_AF-A0A953P0Z2-F1
#
_entry.id   AF-A0A953P0Z2-F1
#
_cell.length_a   1.000
_cell.length_b   1.000
_cell.length_c   1.000
_cell.angle_alpha   90.00
_cell.angle_beta   90.00
_cell.angle_gamma   90.00
#
_symmetry.space_group_name_H-M   'P 1'
#
loop_
_entity.id
_entity.type
_entity.pdbx_description
1 polymer ?
#
loop_
_entity_poly.entity_id
_entity_poly.type
_entity_poly.pdbx_seq_one_letter_code
_entity_poly.pdbx_strand_id
1 'polypeptide(L)'
;MKNSVTISLAISLLLISTVIGCSPTEVTGYRIIVGARAFTKSIGTSHPECGTRDANDKWQSSHNTANVCVALDKAVAGKDTLIDLLETYCSGPQFDSGGACNPPTDKTVKNQLEVKIRSAISLYTQTETDLKTLLK
;
A
#
# COMPACT_ATOMS: atom_id res chain seq x y z
N MET A 1 5.69 -27.95 -48.97
CA MET A 1 4.98 -27.18 -47.92
C MET A 1 5.66 -27.43 -46.58
N LYS A 2 6.38 -26.43 -46.05
CA LYS A 2 6.57 -26.13 -44.61
C LYS A 2 7.65 -25.05 -44.50
N ASN A 3 7.21 -23.80 -44.43
CA ASN A 3 8.04 -22.68 -44.04
C ASN A 3 8.13 -22.71 -42.51
N SER A 4 9.31 -23.00 -41.96
CA SER A 4 9.55 -22.83 -40.52
C SER A 4 10.15 -21.45 -40.31
N VAL A 5 9.32 -20.54 -39.82
CA VAL A 5 9.71 -19.21 -39.35
C VAL A 5 10.34 -19.38 -37.97
N THR A 6 11.65 -19.19 -37.86
CA THR A 6 12.36 -19.17 -36.58
C THR A 6 12.20 -17.77 -35.97
N ILE A 7 11.16 -17.58 -35.16
CA ILE A 7 10.90 -16.33 -34.44
C ILE A 7 11.69 -16.33 -33.12
N SER A 8 12.71 -15.48 -33.10
CA SER A 8 13.30 -14.73 -31.98
C SER A 8 12.93 -15.14 -30.54
N LEU A 9 13.87 -15.77 -29.82
CA LEU A 9 13.97 -15.69 -28.36
C LEU A 9 15.10 -14.70 -28.00
N ALA A 10 14.73 -13.42 -27.97
CA ALA A 10 15.53 -12.36 -27.35
C ALA A 10 14.61 -11.59 -26.38
N ILE A 11 14.20 -12.25 -25.31
CA ILE A 11 13.43 -11.64 -24.21
C ILE A 11 14.07 -12.11 -22.89
N SER A 12 15.23 -11.55 -22.55
CA SER A 12 15.87 -11.78 -21.24
C SER A 12 16.75 -10.62 -20.78
N LEU A 13 16.54 -9.41 -21.31
CA LEU A 13 17.16 -8.18 -20.82
C LEU A 13 16.09 -7.10 -20.77
N LEU A 14 15.43 -6.86 -19.62
CA LEU A 14 14.74 -5.59 -19.31
C LEU A 14 14.00 -5.56 -17.95
N LEU A 15 14.57 -6.07 -16.85
CA LEU A 15 13.96 -5.86 -15.50
C LEU A 15 14.98 -5.52 -14.40
N ILE A 16 16.17 -5.01 -14.75
CA ILE A 16 17.15 -4.50 -13.77
C ILE A 16 17.65 -3.12 -14.20
N SER A 17 16.71 -2.24 -14.53
CA SER A 17 17.02 -0.84 -14.84
C SER A 17 16.22 0.06 -13.89
N THR A 18 16.96 0.73 -13.01
CA THR A 18 16.60 1.94 -12.24
C THR A 18 15.73 1.80 -10.98
N VAL A 19 16.26 1.17 -9.92
CA VAL A 19 16.07 1.68 -8.54
C VAL A 19 17.14 2.73 -8.26
N ILE A 20 17.06 3.87 -8.96
CA ILE A 20 17.86 5.05 -8.63
C ILE A 20 16.92 6.00 -7.88
N GLY A 21 17.06 6.09 -6.55
CA GLY A 21 16.60 7.27 -5.80
C GLY A 21 15.46 7.12 -4.78
N CYS A 22 14.78 5.97 -4.66
CA CYS A 22 13.70 5.85 -3.67
C CYS A 22 14.24 5.92 -2.23
N SER A 23 13.61 6.75 -1.38
CA SER A 23 14.04 6.88 0.00
C SER A 23 13.66 5.63 0.82
N PRO A 24 14.36 5.31 1.93
CA PRO A 24 13.95 4.21 2.81
C PRO A 24 12.51 4.32 3.31
N THR A 25 12.03 5.55 3.54
CA THR A 25 10.66 5.86 3.93
C THR A 25 9.67 5.44 2.85
N GLU A 26 9.95 5.79 1.60
CA GLU A 26 9.13 5.45 0.43
C GLU A 26 9.04 3.93 0.23
N VAL A 27 10.21 3.26 0.19
CA VAL A 27 10.27 1.80 -0.01
C VAL A 27 9.52 1.05 1.08
N THR A 28 9.71 1.46 2.34
CA THR A 28 9.03 0.81 3.48
C THR A 28 7.53 1.06 3.44
N GLY A 29 7.11 2.31 3.20
CA GLY A 29 5.70 2.67 3.12
C GLY A 29 4.97 1.90 2.02
N TYR A 30 5.54 1.84 0.80
CA TYR A 30 4.93 1.08 -0.30
C TYR A 30 4.80 -0.41 0.00
N ARG A 31 5.84 -1.03 0.57
CA ARG A 31 5.79 -2.46 0.95
C ARG A 31 4.68 -2.73 1.95
N ILE A 32 4.54 -1.88 2.97
CA ILE A 32 3.49 -2.00 3.98
C ILE A 32 2.12 -1.82 3.35
N ILE A 33 1.91 -0.82 2.47
CA ILE A 33 0.63 -0.61 1.79
C ILE A 33 0.21 -1.83 0.96
N VAL A 34 1.12 -2.40 0.17
CA VAL A 34 0.81 -3.58 -0.66
C VAL A 34 0.43 -4.77 0.21
N GLY A 35 1.21 -5.05 1.26
CA GLY A 35 0.89 -6.10 2.22
C GLY A 35 -0.46 -5.86 2.92
N ALA A 36 -0.71 -4.62 3.34
CA ALA A 36 -1.93 -4.21 4.01
C ALA A 36 -3.18 -4.36 3.15
N ARG A 37 -3.10 -4.01 1.86
CA ARG A 37 -4.19 -4.23 0.91
C ARG A 37 -4.56 -5.71 0.81
N ALA A 38 -3.56 -6.57 0.62
CA ALA A 38 -3.78 -8.01 0.51
C ALA A 38 -4.35 -8.60 1.82
N PHE A 39 -3.76 -8.23 2.95
CA PHE A 39 -4.18 -8.69 4.28
C PHE A 39 -5.62 -8.27 4.60
N THR A 40 -5.93 -6.97 4.56
CA THR A 40 -7.28 -6.46 4.87
C THR A 40 -8.34 -6.99 3.89
N LYS A 41 -7.99 -7.20 2.61
CA LYS A 41 -8.89 -7.83 1.63
C LYS A 41 -9.19 -9.29 1.98
N SER A 42 -8.17 -10.06 2.37
CA SER A 42 -8.35 -11.45 2.80
C SER A 42 -9.28 -11.53 4.00
N ILE A 43 -9.07 -10.69 5.03
CA ILE A 43 -9.92 -10.70 6.23
C ILE A 43 -11.35 -10.27 5.88
N GLY A 44 -11.54 -9.19 5.13
CA GLY A 44 -12.89 -8.76 4.72
C GLY A 44 -13.65 -9.78 3.87
N THR A 45 -12.93 -10.64 3.13
CA THR A 45 -13.56 -11.75 2.38
C THR A 45 -14.00 -12.88 3.31
N SER A 46 -13.20 -13.20 4.33
CA SER A 46 -13.54 -14.21 5.34
C SER A 46 -14.55 -13.73 6.39
N HIS A 47 -14.69 -12.42 6.56
CA HIS A 47 -15.58 -11.77 7.52
C HIS A 47 -16.52 -10.77 6.83
N PRO A 48 -17.47 -11.24 5.97
CA PRO A 48 -18.40 -10.36 5.27
C PRO A 48 -19.33 -9.59 6.21
N GLU A 49 -19.51 -10.05 7.45
CA GLU A 49 -20.25 -9.35 8.50
C GLU A 49 -19.60 -8.03 8.93
N CYS A 50 -18.32 -7.82 8.63
CA CYS A 50 -17.58 -6.59 8.94
C CYS A 50 -17.72 -5.53 7.86
N GLY A 51 -18.08 -5.91 6.64
CA GLY A 51 -18.16 -5.00 5.50
C GLY A 51 -17.79 -5.68 4.19
N THR A 52 -17.86 -4.92 3.10
CA THR A 52 -17.54 -5.40 1.75
C THR A 52 -16.65 -4.39 1.03
N ARG A 53 -16.14 -4.76 -0.15
CA ARG A 53 -15.44 -3.83 -1.04
C ARG A 53 -16.31 -3.52 -2.24
N ASP A 54 -16.31 -2.27 -2.68
CA ASP A 54 -17.00 -1.85 -3.90
C ASP A 54 -16.19 -2.20 -5.18
N ALA A 55 -16.72 -1.81 -6.33
CA ALA A 55 -16.10 -2.05 -7.64
C ALA A 55 -14.70 -1.41 -7.80
N ASN A 56 -14.36 -0.42 -6.96
CA ASN A 56 -13.06 0.26 -6.95
C ASN A 56 -12.13 -0.27 -5.84
N ASP A 57 -12.46 -1.44 -5.26
CA ASP A 57 -11.77 -2.04 -4.11
C ASP A 57 -11.81 -1.16 -2.84
N LYS A 58 -12.71 -0.17 -2.76
CA LYS A 58 -12.86 0.66 -1.56
C LYS A 58 -13.66 -0.08 -0.50
N TRP A 59 -13.16 -0.07 0.74
CA TRP A 59 -13.82 -0.71 1.88
C TRP A 59 -15.09 0.03 2.28
N GLN A 60 -16.16 -0.73 2.50
CA GLN A 60 -17.47 -0.29 2.95
C GLN A 60 -17.78 -1.02 4.27
N SER A 61 -17.45 -0.40 5.39
CA SER A 61 -17.69 -0.95 6.73
C SER A 61 -19.19 -1.18 6.96
N SER A 62 -19.53 -2.27 7.63
CA SER A 62 -20.88 -2.53 8.14
C SER A 62 -21.13 -1.87 9.51
N HIS A 63 -20.10 -1.24 10.11
CA HIS A 63 -20.09 -0.72 11.48
C HIS A 63 -20.43 -1.76 12.55
N ASN A 64 -20.11 -3.03 12.29
CA ASN A 64 -20.26 -4.11 13.25
C ASN A 64 -19.28 -3.95 14.42
N THR A 65 -19.79 -4.07 15.65
CA THR A 65 -19.03 -3.86 16.90
C THR A 65 -18.24 -5.08 17.35
N ALA A 66 -18.31 -6.21 16.64
CA ALA A 66 -17.46 -7.36 16.89
C ALA A 66 -15.97 -6.94 16.84
N ASN A 67 -15.17 -7.44 17.77
CA ASN A 67 -13.77 -7.02 17.93
C ASN A 67 -12.96 -7.15 16.63
N VAL A 68 -13.19 -8.22 15.86
CA VAL A 68 -12.53 -8.45 14.57
C VAL A 68 -12.90 -7.39 13.53
N CYS A 69 -14.17 -6.94 13.50
CA CYS A 69 -14.64 -5.91 12.58
C CYS A 69 -14.10 -4.53 12.94
N VAL A 70 -14.13 -4.17 14.23
CA VAL A 70 -13.54 -2.92 14.72
C VAL A 70 -12.03 -2.87 14.43
N ALA A 71 -11.32 -3.98 14.62
CA ALA A 71 -9.90 -4.07 14.32
C ALA A 71 -9.62 -4.02 12.80
N LEU A 72 -10.46 -4.66 11.97
CA LEU A 72 -10.37 -4.57 10.51
C LEU A 72 -10.58 -3.13 10.02
N ASP A 73 -11.60 -2.43 10.51
CA ASP A 73 -11.87 -1.03 10.17
C ASP A 73 -10.68 -0.12 10.53
N LYS A 74 -10.09 -0.32 11.71
CA LYS A 74 -8.88 0.40 12.11
C LYS A 74 -7.69 0.08 11.20
N ALA A 75 -7.52 -1.18 10.80
CA ALA A 75 -6.42 -1.58 9.93
C ALA A 75 -6.56 -0.96 8.54
N VAL A 76 -7.79 -0.94 7.99
CA VAL A 76 -8.11 -0.27 6.73
C VAL A 76 -7.84 1.24 6.83
N ALA A 77 -8.35 1.90 7.87
CA ALA A 77 -8.15 3.33 8.09
C ALA A 77 -6.66 3.69 8.27
N GLY A 78 -5.90 2.87 8.99
CA GLY A 78 -4.45 3.05 9.16
C GLY A 78 -3.68 2.92 7.84
N LYS A 79 -4.05 1.94 7.01
CA LYS A 79 -3.50 1.79 5.65
C LYS A 79 -3.86 3.00 4.77
N ASP A 80 -5.11 3.45 4.78
CA ASP A 80 -5.54 4.61 3.97
C ASP A 80 -4.82 5.89 4.41
N THR A 81 -4.65 6.11 5.72
CA THR A 81 -3.83 7.21 6.25
C THR A 81 -2.37 7.13 5.76
N LEU A 82 -1.79 5.92 5.72
CA LEU A 82 -0.44 5.73 5.21
C LEU A 82 -0.33 6.03 3.71
N ILE A 83 -1.36 5.66 2.92
CA ILE A 83 -1.46 6.02 1.50
C ILE A 83 -1.47 7.55 1.35
N ASP A 84 -2.37 8.24 2.04
CA ASP A 84 -2.51 9.70 1.95
C ASP A 84 -1.20 10.43 2.32
N LEU A 85 -0.51 9.95 3.36
CA LEU A 85 0.78 10.52 3.78
C LEU A 85 1.89 10.29 2.75
N LEU A 86 1.92 9.12 2.12
CA LEU A 86 2.89 8.83 1.05
C LEU A 86 2.56 9.59 -0.23
N GLU A 87 1.29 9.74 -0.60
CA GLU A 87 0.87 10.57 -1.72
C GLU A 87 1.27 12.03 -1.47
N THR A 88 1.07 12.54 -0.26
CA THR A 88 1.54 13.87 0.13
C THR A 88 3.07 13.99 0.05
N TYR A 89 3.79 12.97 0.54
CA TYR A 89 5.26 12.94 0.49
C TYR A 89 5.79 12.84 -0.95
N CYS A 90 5.14 12.08 -1.83
CA CYS A 90 5.60 11.88 -3.19
C CYS A 90 5.01 12.86 -4.20
N SER A 91 4.11 13.75 -3.77
CA SER A 91 3.29 14.62 -4.62
C SER A 91 4.09 15.49 -5.61
N GLY A 92 3.44 15.81 -6.73
CA GLY A 92 3.95 16.74 -7.72
C GLY A 92 3.64 16.30 -9.16
N PRO A 93 3.89 17.16 -10.15
CA PRO A 93 3.46 16.93 -11.54
C PRO A 93 4.01 15.63 -12.14
N GLN A 94 5.21 15.22 -11.72
CA GLN A 94 5.81 13.96 -12.16
C GLN A 94 5.13 12.75 -11.51
N PHE A 95 4.78 12.82 -10.23
CA PHE A 95 4.11 11.73 -9.53
C PHE A 95 2.67 11.52 -10.04
N ASP A 96 1.95 12.61 -10.27
CA ASP A 96 0.57 12.57 -10.78
C ASP A 96 0.48 11.96 -12.20
N SER A 97 1.58 11.99 -12.96
CA SER A 97 1.71 11.35 -14.28
C SER A 97 2.29 9.94 -14.22
N GLY A 98 2.37 9.33 -13.02
CA GLY A 98 2.93 7.99 -12.81
C GLY A 98 4.46 7.93 -12.80
N GLY A 99 5.11 9.08 -12.69
CA GLY A 99 6.56 9.23 -12.58
C GLY A 99 7.08 9.01 -11.15
N ALA A 100 8.33 9.39 -10.94
CA ALA A 100 9.04 9.17 -9.67
C ALA A 100 8.42 9.97 -8.51
N CYS A 101 8.53 9.41 -7.30
CA CYS A 101 8.24 10.13 -6.06
C CYS A 101 9.09 11.40 -5.97
N ASN A 102 8.45 12.54 -5.68
CA ASN A 102 9.12 13.83 -5.53
C ASN A 102 8.93 14.39 -4.11
N PRO A 103 9.81 14.02 -3.15
CA PRO A 103 9.77 14.53 -1.78
C PRO A 103 9.78 16.06 -1.70
N PRO A 104 9.15 16.68 -0.68
CA PRO A 104 9.23 18.11 -0.48
C PRO A 104 10.68 18.59 -0.38
N THR A 105 10.97 19.71 -1.05
CA THR A 105 12.29 20.34 -1.02
C THR A 105 12.55 21.06 0.30
N ASP A 106 11.50 21.55 0.96
CA ASP A 106 11.58 22.08 2.33
C ASP A 106 11.91 20.93 3.30
N LYS A 107 13.09 21.03 3.93
CA LYS A 107 13.62 20.01 4.84
C LYS A 107 12.72 19.81 6.07
N THR A 108 12.09 20.86 6.58
CA THR A 108 11.20 20.79 7.75
C THR A 108 9.94 20.03 7.39
N VAL A 109 9.29 20.40 6.27
CA VAL A 109 8.08 19.73 5.77
C VAL A 109 8.38 18.26 5.47
N LYS A 110 9.49 17.98 4.78
CA LYS A 110 9.95 16.63 4.49
C LYS A 110 10.11 15.80 5.77
N ASN A 111 10.85 16.31 6.75
CA ASN A 111 11.08 15.60 8.02
C ASN A 111 9.78 15.35 8.79
N GLN A 112 8.86 16.31 8.81
CA GLN A 112 7.55 16.16 9.46
C GLN A 112 6.73 15.04 8.80
N LEU A 113 6.71 14.97 7.47
CA LEU A 113 6.02 13.91 6.74
C LEU A 113 6.68 12.54 6.97
N GLU A 114 8.01 12.46 6.97
CA GLU A 114 8.71 11.20 7.28
C GLU A 114 8.40 10.69 8.69
N VAL A 115 8.31 11.59 9.68
CA VAL A 115 7.89 11.23 11.04
C VAL A 115 6.45 10.72 11.04
N LYS A 116 5.52 11.42 10.36
CA LYS A 116 4.12 10.99 10.26
C LYS A 116 3.99 9.63 9.57
N ILE A 117 4.74 9.39 8.50
CA ILE A 117 4.77 8.11 7.78
C ILE A 117 5.25 7.00 8.71
N ARG A 118 6.37 7.20 9.43
CA ARG A 118 6.88 6.21 10.40
C ARG A 118 5.86 5.90 11.50
N SER A 119 5.19 6.93 12.03
CA SER A 119 4.12 6.75 13.02
C SER A 119 2.93 5.98 12.46
N ALA A 120 2.51 6.28 11.22
CA ALA A 120 1.41 5.57 10.55
C ALA A 120 1.76 4.10 10.28
N ILE A 121 3.00 3.80 9.86
CA ILE A 121 3.51 2.43 9.71
C ILE A 121 3.43 1.69 11.05
N SER A 122 3.91 2.32 12.13
CA SER A 122 3.88 1.71 13.47
C SER A 122 2.45 1.43 13.93
N LEU A 123 1.54 2.38 13.73
CA LEU A 123 0.13 2.24 14.10
C LEU A 123 -0.56 1.12 13.30
N TYR A 124 -0.33 1.08 11.98
CA TYR A 124 -0.85 0.01 11.14
C TYR A 124 -0.31 -1.36 11.56
N THR A 125 1.00 -1.47 11.81
CA THR A 125 1.64 -2.74 12.20
C THR A 125 1.11 -3.25 13.54
N GLN A 126 0.87 -2.36 14.50
CA GLN A 126 0.22 -2.72 15.76
C GLN A 126 -1.20 -3.23 15.50
N THR A 127 -1.99 -2.51 14.70
CA THR A 127 -3.38 -2.89 14.41
C THR A 127 -3.46 -4.23 13.67
N GLU A 128 -2.54 -4.49 12.73
CA GLU A 128 -2.41 -5.78 12.06
C GLU A 128 -2.08 -6.90 13.05
N THR A 129 -1.20 -6.64 14.02
CA THR A 129 -0.85 -7.62 15.07
C THR A 129 -2.03 -7.92 15.97
N ASP A 130 -2.78 -6.89 16.39
CA ASP A 130 -3.98 -7.04 17.20
C ASP A 130 -5.03 -7.86 16.44
N LEU A 131 -5.26 -7.53 15.16
CA LEU A 131 -6.21 -8.25 14.31
C LEU A 131 -5.79 -9.72 14.12
N LYS A 132 -4.51 -10.00 13.86
CA LYS A 132 -3.99 -11.38 13.80
C LYS A 132 -4.16 -12.15 15.11
N THR A 133 -4.19 -11.47 16.25
CA THR A 133 -4.41 -12.10 17.56
C THR A 133 -5.89 -12.48 17.74
N LEU A 134 -6.82 -11.68 17.22
CA LEU A 134 -8.26 -11.96 17.26
C LEU A 134 -8.70 -13.08 16.32
N LEU A 135 -7.88 -13.41 15.32
CA LEU A 135 -8.16 -14.44 14.31
C LEU A 135 -7.62 -15.84 14.70
N LYS A 136 -6.93 -15.96 15.84
CA LYS A 136 -6.41 -17.21 16.38
C LYS A 136 -7.40 -17.81 17.37
#